data_AF-A0A833DLX4-F1
#
_entry.id   AF-A0A833DLX4-F1
#
_cell.length_a   1.000
_cell.length_b   1.000
_cell.length_c   1.000
_cell.angle_alpha   90.00
_cell.angle_beta   90.00
_cell.angle_gamma   90.00
#
_symmetry.space_group_name_H-M   'P 1'
#
loop_
_entity.id
_entity.type
_entity.pdbx_description
1 polymer ?
#
loop_
_entity_poly.entity_id
_entity_poly.type
_entity_poly.pdbx_seq_one_letter_code
_entity_poly.pdbx_strand_id
1 'polypeptide(L)'
;MADIWPPQEITLTSGKRVLFLTKNLDLIRQQLYDGLNLSMSDLTVDELLDDINTDVMTPAWVCFDHDPAEIAKNGYAGLIHNGKRVFEEDALINGNFEVIVSGHRKGTGSSRETAAQAEKWAGIRIVI
;
A
#
# COMPACT_ATOMS: atom_id res chain seq x y z
N MET A 1 10.48 29.05 7.92
CA MET A 1 10.98 28.97 6.52
C MET A 1 10.32 27.73 5.95
N ALA A 2 9.56 27.84 4.87
CA ALA A 2 9.00 26.64 4.25
C ALA A 2 10.19 25.82 3.73
N ASP A 3 10.42 24.64 4.31
CA ASP A 3 11.42 23.72 3.79
C ASP A 3 11.14 23.48 2.31
N ILE A 4 12.20 23.58 1.49
CA ILE A 4 12.12 23.40 0.05
C ILE A 4 11.55 22.00 -0.20
N TRP A 5 10.33 21.96 -0.75
CA TRP A 5 9.65 20.72 -1.10
C TRP A 5 9.75 20.49 -2.62
N PRO A 6 10.13 19.30 -3.08
CA PRO A 6 10.50 18.13 -2.28
C PRO A 6 11.92 18.24 -1.69
N PRO A 7 12.19 17.59 -0.53
CA PRO A 7 13.54 17.52 0.03
C PRO A 7 14.50 16.80 -0.91
N GLN A 8 15.79 17.15 -0.88
CA GLN A 8 16.82 16.48 -1.69
C GLN A 8 17.04 15.03 -1.28
N GLU A 9 16.91 14.73 0.01
CA GLU A 9 17.02 13.38 0.56
C GLU A 9 15.71 13.01 1.25
N ILE A 10 15.23 11.80 0.98
CA ILE A 10 14.06 11.24 1.63
C ILE A 10 14.53 10.01 2.43
N THR A 11 14.23 10.01 3.72
CA THR A 11 14.55 8.91 4.62
C THR A 11 13.29 8.42 5.31
N LEU A 12 13.26 7.13 5.65
CA LEU A 12 12.24 6.56 6.50
C LEU A 12 12.34 7.12 7.91
N THR A 13 11.20 7.44 8.50
CA THR A 13 11.13 7.74 9.94
C THR A 13 11.63 6.52 10.72
N SER A 14 12.43 6.75 11.77
CA SER A 14 12.97 5.66 12.59
C SER A 14 11.86 4.72 13.08
N GLY A 15 12.03 3.41 12.83
CA GLY A 15 11.06 2.37 13.18
C GLY A 15 9.90 2.17 12.20
N LYS A 16 9.77 2.98 11.14
CA LYS A 16 8.82 2.73 10.05
C LYS A 16 9.34 1.67 9.08
N ARG A 17 8.41 1.02 8.40
CA ARG A 17 8.66 -0.15 7.54
C ARG A 17 8.35 0.16 6.08
N VAL A 18 8.89 -0.67 5.19
CA VAL A 18 8.57 -0.69 3.76
C VAL A 18 7.68 -1.89 3.50
N LEU A 19 6.57 -1.68 2.79
CA LEU A 19 5.69 -2.74 2.33
C LEU A 19 5.98 -3.04 0.85
N PHE A 20 6.41 -4.27 0.59
CA PHE A 20 6.57 -4.78 -0.77
C PHE A 20 5.30 -5.50 -1.21
N LEU A 21 4.66 -5.00 -2.26
CA LEU A 21 3.57 -5.69 -2.92
C LEU A 21 4.18 -6.66 -3.94
N THR A 22 4.13 -7.95 -3.62
CA THR A 22 4.75 -9.00 -4.41
C THR A 22 3.70 -9.88 -5.09
N LYS A 23 4.09 -10.60 -6.14
CA LYS A 23 3.25 -11.61 -6.80
C LYS A 23 2.94 -12.79 -5.86
N ASN A 24 3.82 -13.07 -4.91
CA ASN A 24 3.57 -14.04 -3.84
C ASN A 24 2.81 -13.37 -2.67
N LEU A 25 1.49 -13.49 -2.69
CA LEU A 25 0.60 -12.83 -1.72
C LEU A 25 0.84 -13.27 -0.27
N ASP A 26 1.43 -14.44 -0.03
CA ASP A 26 1.79 -14.87 1.33
C ASP A 26 2.91 -14.01 1.92
N LEU A 27 3.84 -13.50 1.10
CA LEU A 27 4.87 -12.55 1.56
C LEU A 27 4.26 -11.21 1.95
N ILE A 28 3.18 -10.77 1.28
CA ILE A 28 2.44 -9.58 1.68
C ILE A 28 1.79 -9.82 3.06
N ARG A 29 1.14 -10.97 3.25
CA ARG A 29 0.53 -11.34 4.54
C ARG A 29 1.55 -11.39 5.67
N GLN A 30 2.71 -12.01 5.44
CA GLN A 30 3.78 -12.09 6.45
C GLN A 30 4.31 -10.70 6.84
N GLN A 31 4.40 -9.76 5.89
CA GLN A 31 4.76 -8.38 6.21
C GLN A 31 3.69 -7.70 7.07
N LEU A 32 2.40 -7.86 6.70
CA LEU A 32 1.27 -7.23 7.38
C LEU A 32 1.08 -7.74 8.82
N TYR A 33 1.15 -9.05 9.02
CA TYR A 33 0.68 -9.69 10.26
C TYR A 33 1.79 -10.33 11.09
N ASP A 34 2.86 -10.79 10.45
CA ASP A 34 3.91 -11.58 11.12
C ASP A 34 5.20 -10.76 11.36
N GLY A 35 5.24 -9.50 10.91
CA GLY A 35 6.36 -8.59 11.13
C GLY A 35 7.55 -8.79 10.18
N LEU A 36 7.39 -9.56 9.10
CA LEU A 36 8.44 -9.75 8.09
C LEU A 36 8.87 -8.39 7.50
N ASN A 37 10.17 -8.14 7.42
CA ASN A 37 10.73 -6.97 6.74
C ASN A 37 11.57 -7.44 5.56
N LEU A 38 11.08 -7.15 4.34
CA LEU A 38 11.81 -7.41 3.12
C LEU A 38 12.67 -6.19 2.75
N SER A 39 13.62 -6.42 1.84
CA SER A 39 14.49 -5.43 1.24
C SER A 39 14.63 -5.69 -0.26
N MET A 40 15.16 -4.73 -1.01
CA MET A 40 15.42 -4.91 -2.45
C MET A 40 16.44 -6.02 -2.76
N SER A 41 17.21 -6.50 -1.79
CA SER A 41 18.09 -7.67 -1.99
C SER A 41 17.37 -9.01 -1.85
N ASP A 42 16.16 -9.03 -1.28
CA ASP A 42 15.37 -10.26 -1.10
C ASP A 42 14.49 -10.57 -2.31
N LEU A 43 14.36 -9.62 -3.24
CA LEU A 43 13.40 -9.67 -4.34
C LEU A 43 14.03 -9.14 -5.63
N THR A 44 13.56 -9.65 -6.75
CA THR A 44 13.76 -9.05 -8.07
C THR A 44 12.57 -8.18 -8.45
N VAL A 45 12.77 -7.22 -9.36
CA VAL A 45 11.68 -6.34 -9.83
C VAL A 45 10.53 -7.16 -10.43
N ASP A 46 10.85 -8.25 -11.13
CA ASP A 46 9.85 -9.14 -11.75
C ASP A 46 9.01 -9.91 -10.73
N GLU A 47 9.39 -9.95 -9.45
CA GLU A 47 8.60 -10.55 -8.37
C GLU A 47 7.61 -9.57 -7.73
N LEU A 48 7.71 -8.27 -8.04
CA LEU A 48 6.79 -7.25 -7.58
C LEU A 48 5.46 -7.32 -8.33
N LEU A 49 4.38 -6.94 -7.65
CA LEU A 49 3.02 -7.00 -8.17
C LEU A 49 2.79 -5.85 -9.17
N ASP A 50 2.58 -6.20 -10.43
CA ASP A 50 2.28 -5.27 -11.52
C ASP A 50 0.76 -5.00 -11.63
N ASP A 51 0.39 -3.97 -12.40
CA ASP A 51 -0.99 -3.70 -12.85
C ASP A 51 -2.02 -3.61 -11.71
N ILE A 52 -1.59 -3.12 -10.55
CA ILE A 52 -2.48 -2.85 -9.41
C ILE A 52 -3.42 -1.71 -9.82
N ASN A 53 -4.67 -2.04 -10.10
CA ASN A 53 -5.67 -1.06 -10.48
C ASN A 53 -6.38 -0.45 -9.26
N THR A 54 -7.13 0.63 -9.49
CA THR A 54 -7.86 1.34 -8.43
C THR A 54 -9.00 0.53 -7.81
N ASP A 55 -9.53 -0.51 -8.49
CA ASP A 55 -10.49 -1.47 -7.92
C ASP A 55 -9.85 -2.42 -6.89
N VAL A 56 -8.59 -2.79 -7.10
CA VAL A 56 -7.82 -3.56 -6.11
C VAL A 56 -7.56 -2.72 -4.88
N MET A 57 -7.18 -1.45 -5.06
CA MET A 57 -6.87 -0.51 -3.97
C MET A 57 -8.13 -0.12 -3.19
N THR A 58 -9.20 0.29 -3.87
CA THR A 58 -10.46 0.71 -3.27
C THR A 58 -11.62 0.19 -4.12
N PRO A 59 -12.14 -1.02 -3.86
CA PRO A 59 -13.30 -1.54 -4.59
C PRO A 59 -14.53 -0.65 -4.35
N ALA A 60 -15.52 -0.73 -5.24
CA ALA A 60 -16.64 0.22 -5.31
C ALA A 60 -17.33 0.52 -3.95
N TRP A 61 -17.50 -0.50 -3.10
CA TRP A 61 -18.13 -0.33 -1.79
C TRP A 61 -17.28 0.51 -0.81
N VAL A 62 -15.95 0.47 -0.92
CA VAL A 62 -15.02 1.30 -0.13
C VAL A 62 -15.13 2.76 -0.57
N CYS A 63 -15.37 3.00 -1.85
CA CYS A 63 -15.47 4.36 -2.42
C CYS A 63 -16.75 5.11 -2.05
N PHE A 64 -17.72 4.48 -1.38
CA PHE A 64 -18.95 5.15 -0.97
C PHE A 64 -18.83 5.91 0.35
N ASP A 65 -17.72 5.76 1.06
CA ASP A 65 -17.42 6.64 2.19
C ASP A 65 -16.85 7.98 1.70
N HIS A 66 -17.20 9.05 2.40
CA HIS A 66 -16.72 10.40 2.14
C HIS A 66 -15.55 10.78 3.04
N ASP A 67 -15.37 10.09 4.18
CA ASP A 67 -14.24 10.31 5.08
C ASP A 67 -13.03 9.47 4.63
N PRO A 68 -11.92 10.10 4.20
CA PRO A 68 -10.70 9.38 3.84
C PRO A 68 -10.15 8.46 4.94
N ALA A 69 -10.41 8.76 6.21
CA ALA A 69 -10.00 7.89 7.32
C ALA A 69 -10.76 6.56 7.31
N GLU A 70 -12.05 6.56 7.00
CA GLU A 70 -12.86 5.33 6.87
C GLU A 70 -12.49 4.54 5.60
N ILE A 71 -12.18 5.24 4.50
CA ILE A 71 -11.65 4.62 3.28
C ILE A 71 -10.34 3.88 3.57
N ALA A 72 -9.43 4.47 4.35
CA ALA A 72 -8.12 3.91 4.65
C ALA A 72 -8.17 2.59 5.42
N LYS A 73 -9.19 2.37 6.26
CA LYS A 73 -9.41 1.10 6.97
C LYS A 73 -9.53 -0.09 6.02
N ASN A 74 -9.97 0.16 4.79
CA ASN A 74 -10.20 -0.86 3.78
C ASN A 74 -9.29 -0.70 2.55
N GLY A 75 -8.13 -0.07 2.71
CA GLY A 75 -7.11 0.00 1.67
C GLY A 75 -6.69 -1.39 1.17
N TYR A 76 -6.61 -1.55 -0.14
CA TYR A 76 -6.32 -2.81 -0.83
C TYR A 76 -7.33 -3.95 -0.62
N ALA A 77 -8.57 -3.62 -0.22
CA ALA A 77 -9.61 -4.63 0.03
C ALA A 77 -10.00 -5.47 -1.19
N GLY A 78 -9.67 -5.03 -2.41
CA GLY A 78 -9.90 -5.78 -3.63
C GLY A 78 -8.84 -6.86 -3.91
N LEU A 79 -7.74 -6.90 -3.15
CA LEU A 79 -6.72 -7.94 -3.28
C LEU A 79 -7.17 -9.20 -2.52
N ILE A 80 -7.73 -10.16 -3.25
CA ILE A 80 -8.26 -11.41 -2.71
C ILE A 80 -7.32 -12.59 -3.00
N HIS A 81 -7.06 -13.40 -1.99
CA HIS A 81 -6.35 -14.67 -2.11
C HIS A 81 -7.17 -15.79 -1.43
N ASN A 82 -7.44 -16.89 -2.15
CA ASN A 82 -8.24 -18.02 -1.65
C ASN A 82 -9.58 -17.62 -1.02
N GLY A 83 -10.27 -16.66 -1.64
CA GLY A 83 -11.58 -16.16 -1.17
C GLY A 83 -11.51 -15.25 0.06
N LYS A 84 -10.33 -14.87 0.53
CA LYS A 84 -10.13 -13.95 1.66
C LYS A 84 -9.34 -12.71 1.21
N ARG A 85 -9.60 -11.58 1.87
CA ARG A 85 -8.78 -10.38 1.65
C ARG A 85 -7.35 -10.62 2.14
N VAL A 86 -6.37 -10.19 1.35
CA VAL A 86 -4.97 -10.12 1.79
C VAL A 86 -4.83 -9.03 2.86
N PHE A 87 -5.46 -7.88 2.61
CA PHE A 87 -5.58 -6.76 3.54
C PHE A 87 -6.94 -6.85 4.24
N GLU A 88 -6.91 -7.28 5.51
CA GLU A 88 -8.05 -7.20 6.40
C GLU A 88 -8.28 -5.73 6.83
N GLU A 89 -9.38 -5.48 7.54
CA GLU A 89 -9.66 -4.13 8.04
C GLU A 89 -8.49 -3.62 8.90
N ASP A 90 -8.11 -2.36 8.70
CA ASP A 90 -6.98 -1.67 9.33
C ASP A 90 -5.60 -2.30 9.07
N ALA A 91 -5.46 -3.31 8.20
CA ALA A 91 -4.19 -4.01 7.99
C ALA A 91 -3.06 -3.07 7.53
N LEU A 92 -3.36 -2.15 6.60
CA LEU A 92 -2.38 -1.18 6.12
C LEU A 92 -2.02 -0.14 7.21
N ILE A 93 -3.02 0.35 7.95
CA ILE A 93 -2.86 1.31 9.05
C ILE A 93 -1.96 0.72 10.15
N ASN A 94 -2.26 -0.51 10.56
CA ASN A 94 -1.59 -1.18 11.67
C ASN A 94 -0.20 -1.72 11.30
N GLY A 95 0.09 -1.86 10.00
CA GLY A 95 1.34 -2.42 9.50
C GLY A 95 2.59 -1.57 9.78
N ASN A 96 2.41 -0.32 10.23
CA ASN A 96 3.48 0.64 10.54
C ASN A 96 4.41 0.93 9.34
N PHE A 97 3.84 0.91 8.14
CA PHE A 97 4.54 1.21 6.90
C PHE A 97 4.52 2.72 6.62
N GLU A 98 5.56 3.21 5.95
CA GLU A 98 5.63 4.59 5.43
C GLU A 98 5.88 4.61 3.91
N VAL A 99 6.25 3.46 3.34
CA VAL A 99 6.59 3.30 1.92
C VAL A 99 5.93 2.05 1.38
N ILE A 100 5.39 2.15 0.17
CA ILE A 100 4.94 1.00 -0.64
C ILE A 100 5.84 0.87 -1.86
N VAL A 101 6.33 -0.33 -2.12
CA VAL A 101 7.07 -0.70 -3.33
C VAL A 101 6.23 -1.68 -4.12
N SER A 102 6.00 -1.38 -5.40
CA SER A 102 5.20 -2.18 -6.32
C SER A 102 5.91 -2.43 -7.64
N GLY A 103 5.33 -3.32 -8.46
CA GLY A 103 5.77 -3.50 -9.82
C GLY A 103 5.30 -2.35 -10.72
N HIS A 104 5.31 -2.61 -12.02
CA HIS A 104 4.90 -1.63 -13.01
C HIS A 104 3.40 -1.32 -12.96
N ARG A 105 3.04 -0.09 -13.36
CA ARG A 105 1.66 0.32 -13.66
C ARG A 105 0.68 0.22 -12.47
N LYS A 106 1.14 0.55 -11.26
CA LYS A 106 0.25 0.78 -10.11
C LYS A 106 -0.64 2.02 -10.31
N GLY A 107 -1.89 1.94 -9.85
CA GLY A 107 -2.89 2.99 -9.95
C GLY A 107 -3.62 3.05 -11.30
N THR A 108 -3.62 1.96 -12.07
CA THR A 108 -4.33 1.89 -13.36
C THR A 108 -5.85 1.76 -13.18
N GLY A 109 -6.60 1.92 -14.28
CA GLY A 109 -8.06 1.75 -14.29
C GLY A 109 -8.81 3.06 -14.09
N SER A 110 -9.97 2.99 -13.44
CA SER A 110 -10.86 4.15 -13.29
C SER A 110 -10.25 5.22 -12.38
N SER A 111 -10.55 6.49 -12.66
CA SER A 111 -10.14 7.61 -11.82
C SER A 111 -10.80 7.49 -10.44
N ARG A 112 -9.99 7.31 -9.40
CA ARG A 112 -10.43 7.21 -8.00
C ARG A 112 -9.44 7.92 -7.10
N GLU A 113 -9.83 9.08 -6.59
CA GLU A 113 -9.05 9.77 -5.55
C GLU A 113 -8.92 8.91 -4.28
N THR A 114 -9.92 8.05 -4.03
CA THR A 114 -9.98 7.16 -2.87
C THR A 114 -8.81 6.20 -2.81
N ALA A 115 -8.24 5.79 -3.95
CA ALA A 115 -7.06 4.94 -4.00
C ALA A 115 -5.83 5.62 -3.39
N ALA A 116 -5.58 6.89 -3.75
CA ALA A 116 -4.49 7.68 -3.18
C ALA A 116 -4.78 8.09 -1.73
N GLN A 117 -6.04 8.39 -1.40
CA GLN A 117 -6.47 8.70 -0.05
C GLN A 117 -6.23 7.51 0.90
N ALA A 118 -6.58 6.29 0.49
CA ALA A 118 -6.40 5.09 1.31
C ALA A 118 -4.96 4.92 1.78
N GLU A 119 -3.98 5.09 0.89
CA GLU A 119 -2.56 4.97 1.25
C GLU A 119 -2.10 6.11 2.15
N LYS A 120 -2.44 7.36 1.77
CA LYS A 120 -2.01 8.55 2.49
C LYS A 120 -2.56 8.56 3.92
N TRP A 121 -3.83 8.22 4.11
CA TRP A 121 -4.45 8.18 5.44
C TRP A 121 -4.03 6.95 6.25
N ALA A 122 -3.56 5.89 5.61
CA ALA A 122 -2.90 4.78 6.30
C ALA A 122 -1.45 5.08 6.74
N GLY A 123 -0.92 6.26 6.42
CA GLY A 123 0.41 6.70 6.83
C GLY A 123 1.51 6.46 5.79
N ILE A 124 1.15 6.04 4.57
CA ILE A 124 2.10 5.91 3.46
C ILE A 124 2.42 7.30 2.91
N ARG A 125 3.71 7.55 2.68
CA ARG A 125 4.24 8.83 2.20
C ARG A 125 4.96 8.73 0.88
N ILE A 126 5.46 7.54 0.54
CA ILE A 126 6.23 7.29 -0.68
C ILE A 126 5.68 6.03 -1.33
N VAL A 127 5.54 6.10 -2.64
CA VAL A 127 5.24 4.97 -3.50
C VAL A 127 6.37 4.86 -4.52
N ILE A 128 6.88 3.65 -4.69
CA ILE A 128 7.95 3.29 -5.64
C ILE A 128 7.39 2.28 -6.64
#